data_AF-A0A0F3MBJ1-F1
#
_entry.id   AF-A0A0F3MBJ1-F1
#
_cell.length_a   1.000
_cell.length_b   1.000
_cell.length_c   1.000
_cell.angle_alpha   90.00
_cell.angle_beta   90.00
_cell.angle_gamma   90.00
#
_symmetry.space_group_name_H-M   'P 1'
#
loop_
_entity.id
_entity.type
_entity.pdbx_description
1 polymer ?
#
loop_
_entity_poly.entity_id
_entity_poly.type
_entity_poly.pdbx_seq_one_letter_code
_entity_poly.pdbx_strand_id
1 'polypeptide(L)'
;MQNRLIVVDEAGMVGTKAYAELFRVVRNNNCQLILAGDEKQLASIERGGMFEILSNIFGSHVLVNVRRQSENWSREAATKFAESNILSGITLLRQNKCVRFDNTWQDSMSKLIYNWSLSKFKLHEKLVITVRNKDADILNSSIRSLLKANGTLQGTEYRCSIDGKKESYMAGDRIVFQKSDKDLQIQNSEFATLTSVSKNKFIAKTDTGKEVSFDSVKYNLNMGMQVLFIRLRELL
;
A
#
# COMPACT_ATOMS: atom_id res chain seq x y z
N MET A 1 -21.66 14.57 -32.80
CA MET A 1 -20.46 14.92 -32.02
C MET A 1 -20.57 14.22 -30.68
N GLN A 2 -19.64 13.32 -30.33
CA GLN A 2 -19.65 12.65 -29.02
C GLN A 2 -18.61 13.33 -28.13
N ASN A 3 -19.06 14.21 -27.23
CA ASN A 3 -18.24 14.77 -26.15
C ASN A 3 -17.85 13.63 -25.20
N ARG A 4 -16.68 13.03 -25.45
CA ARG A 4 -16.11 12.00 -24.59
C ARG A 4 -15.06 12.64 -23.70
N LEU A 5 -15.17 12.40 -22.40
CA LEU A 5 -14.24 12.87 -21.39
C LEU A 5 -13.47 11.67 -20.83
N ILE A 6 -12.15 11.79 -20.80
CA ILE A 6 -11.26 10.85 -20.10
C ILE A 6 -10.76 11.57 -18.86
N VAL A 7 -10.91 10.92 -17.70
CA VAL A 7 -10.37 11.39 -16.43
C VAL A 7 -9.32 10.38 -15.98
N VAL A 8 -8.11 10.86 -15.71
CA VAL A 8 -7.01 10.06 -15.19
C VAL A 8 -6.75 10.52 -13.77
N ASP A 9 -6.98 9.62 -12.82
CA ASP A 9 -6.61 9.80 -11.42
C ASP A 9 -5.17 9.31 -11.18
N GLU A 10 -4.51 9.84 -10.16
CA GLU A 10 -3.09 9.61 -9.85
C GLU A 10 -2.16 9.80 -11.05
N ALA A 11 -2.41 10.86 -11.82
CA ALA A 11 -1.69 11.20 -13.04
C ALA A 11 -0.17 11.42 -12.82
N GLY A 12 0.26 11.73 -11.58
CA GLY A 12 1.68 11.81 -11.20
C GLY A 12 2.44 10.49 -11.34
N MET A 13 1.74 9.35 -11.29
CA MET A 13 2.34 8.01 -11.40
C MET A 13 2.45 7.51 -12.85
N VAL A 14 1.86 8.21 -13.81
CA VAL A 14 1.82 7.77 -15.21
C VAL A 14 3.18 8.02 -15.90
N GLY A 15 3.78 6.95 -16.42
CA GLY A 15 5.04 7.01 -17.15
C GLY A 15 4.91 7.73 -18.51
N THR A 16 6.01 8.31 -19.01
CA THR A 16 6.02 9.11 -20.26
C THR A 16 5.47 8.36 -21.47
N LYS A 17 5.76 7.06 -21.59
CA LYS A 17 5.27 6.24 -22.72
C LYS A 17 3.75 6.08 -22.70
N ALA A 18 3.19 5.87 -21.51
CA ALA A 18 1.74 5.77 -21.34
C ALA A 18 1.06 7.11 -21.66
N TYR A 19 1.66 8.25 -21.27
CA TYR A 19 1.18 9.58 -21.66
C TYR A 19 1.17 9.77 -23.18
N ALA A 20 2.21 9.35 -23.89
CA ALA A 20 2.26 9.47 -25.35
C ALA A 20 1.11 8.72 -26.03
N GLU A 21 0.83 7.49 -25.59
CA GLU A 21 -0.31 6.71 -26.09
C GLU A 21 -1.66 7.31 -25.68
N LEU A 22 -1.80 7.79 -24.44
CA LEU A 22 -3.00 8.47 -23.97
C LEU A 22 -3.33 9.68 -24.84
N PHE A 23 -2.34 10.54 -25.12
CA PHE A 23 -2.55 11.72 -25.98
C PHE A 23 -2.88 11.34 -27.42
N ARG A 24 -2.28 10.28 -27.96
CA ARG A 24 -2.63 9.76 -29.28
C ARG A 24 -4.10 9.33 -29.34
N VAL A 25 -4.56 8.59 -28.33
CA VAL A 25 -5.96 8.12 -28.25
C VAL A 25 -6.93 9.30 -28.09
N VAL A 26 -6.64 10.23 -27.18
CA VAL A 26 -7.45 11.44 -26.94
C VAL A 26 -7.60 12.25 -28.23
N ARG A 27 -6.49 12.49 -28.94
CA ARG A 27 -6.47 13.22 -30.22
C ARG A 27 -7.28 12.52 -31.30
N ASN A 28 -7.07 11.21 -31.50
CA ASN A 28 -7.73 10.46 -32.58
C ASN A 28 -9.25 10.34 -32.37
N ASN A 29 -9.72 10.45 -31.13
CA ASN A 29 -11.13 10.31 -30.79
C ASN A 29 -11.81 11.65 -30.46
N ASN A 30 -11.10 12.78 -30.59
CA ASN A 30 -11.59 14.11 -30.21
C ASN A 30 -12.17 14.15 -28.79
N CYS A 31 -11.47 13.53 -27.83
CA CYS A 31 -11.88 13.50 -26.42
C CYS A 31 -11.33 14.72 -25.66
N GLN A 32 -12.01 15.11 -24.59
CA GLN A 32 -11.44 15.95 -23.54
C GLN A 32 -10.67 15.08 -22.55
N LEU A 33 -9.60 15.63 -21.95
CA LEU A 33 -8.77 14.95 -20.96
C LEU A 33 -8.65 15.81 -19.71
N ILE A 34 -8.95 15.21 -18.55
CA ILE A 34 -8.68 15.79 -17.23
C ILE A 34 -7.67 14.88 -16.53
N LEU A 35 -6.60 15.50 -16.03
CA LEU A 35 -5.58 14.84 -15.22
C LEU A 35 -5.76 15.30 -13.76
N ALA A 36 -5.91 14.35 -12.85
CA ALA A 36 -5.98 14.57 -11.42
C ALA A 36 -4.86 13.79 -10.73
N GLY A 37 -4.26 14.38 -9.71
CA GLY A 37 -3.15 13.78 -8.97
C GLY A 37 -2.47 14.80 -8.07
N ASP A 38 -1.49 14.34 -7.31
CA ASP A 38 -0.69 15.17 -6.41
C ASP A 38 0.75 15.26 -6.94
N GLU A 39 1.21 16.48 -7.24
CA GLU A 39 2.57 16.75 -7.72
C GLU A 39 3.65 16.49 -6.67
N LYS A 40 3.27 16.51 -5.37
CA LYS A 40 4.19 16.29 -4.24
C LYS A 40 4.18 14.84 -3.77
N GLN A 41 3.32 13.99 -4.32
CA GLN A 41 3.42 12.54 -4.11
C GLN A 41 4.61 11.97 -4.89
N LEU A 42 5.09 10.83 -4.41
CA LEU A 42 6.26 10.14 -4.94
C LEU A 42 6.15 9.98 -6.47
N ALA A 43 7.12 10.49 -7.22
CA ALA A 43 7.15 10.43 -8.68
C ALA A 43 7.21 8.98 -9.19
N SER A 44 6.55 8.67 -10.31
CA SER A 44 6.57 7.34 -10.96
C SER A 44 7.97 6.67 -11.00
N ILE A 45 8.04 5.33 -10.84
CA ILE A 45 9.26 4.51 -11.09
C ILE A 45 9.85 4.79 -12.48
N GLU A 46 9.01 4.94 -13.51
CA GLU A 46 9.47 5.32 -14.85
C GLU A 46 9.77 6.82 -14.88
N ARG A 47 10.75 7.27 -15.68
CA ARG A 47 11.16 8.69 -15.82
C ARG A 47 9.94 9.64 -15.78
N GLY A 48 9.60 10.11 -14.58
CA GLY A 48 8.33 10.79 -14.27
C GLY A 48 8.41 12.30 -14.50
N GLY A 49 7.41 13.03 -13.99
CA GLY A 49 7.39 14.50 -13.99
C GLY A 49 6.56 15.14 -15.10
N MET A 50 5.99 14.36 -16.02
CA MET A 50 5.10 14.90 -17.07
C MET A 50 3.87 15.58 -16.48
N PHE A 51 3.31 15.07 -15.38
CA PHE A 51 2.16 15.70 -14.73
C PHE A 51 2.47 17.11 -14.23
N GLU A 52 3.61 17.30 -13.58
CA GLU A 52 4.10 18.62 -13.12
C GLU A 52 4.35 19.56 -14.31
N ILE A 53 5.01 19.07 -15.37
CA ILE A 53 5.24 19.85 -16.59
C ILE A 53 3.92 20.30 -17.23
N LEU A 54 2.94 19.40 -17.33
CA LEU A 54 1.63 19.70 -17.90
C LEU A 54 0.84 20.70 -17.05
N SER A 55 0.89 20.56 -15.71
CA SER A 55 0.32 21.51 -14.76
C SER A 55 0.92 22.91 -14.97
N ASN A 56 2.24 23.00 -15.15
CA ASN A 56 2.94 24.27 -15.38
C ASN A 56 2.63 24.89 -16.76
N ILE A 57 2.47 24.08 -17.81
CA ILE A 57 2.21 24.58 -19.19
C ILE A 57 0.75 25.00 -19.36
N PHE A 58 -0.20 24.18 -18.91
CA PHE A 58 -1.63 24.37 -19.17
C PHE A 58 -2.39 25.03 -18.01
N GLY A 59 -1.71 25.24 -16.88
CA GLY A 59 -2.34 25.64 -15.62
C GLY A 59 -3.06 24.46 -14.95
N SER A 60 -3.37 24.63 -13.68
CA SER A 60 -4.08 23.63 -12.89
C SER A 60 -5.01 24.28 -11.87
N HIS A 61 -6.01 23.51 -11.43
CA HIS A 61 -6.87 23.88 -10.31
C HIS A 61 -6.44 23.10 -9.08
N VAL A 62 -5.99 23.82 -8.06
CA VAL A 62 -5.54 23.21 -6.80
C VAL A 62 -6.71 23.09 -5.82
N LEU A 63 -6.97 21.88 -5.34
CA LEU A 63 -7.94 21.64 -4.30
C LEU A 63 -7.32 21.91 -2.92
N VAL A 64 -7.67 23.04 -2.33
CA VAL A 64 -7.09 23.48 -1.03
C VAL A 64 -7.85 22.90 0.17
N ASN A 65 -9.10 22.47 -0.02
CA ASN A 65 -9.96 22.03 1.08
C ASN A 65 -9.78 20.54 1.39
N VAL A 66 -9.12 20.28 2.51
CA VAL A 66 -8.90 18.94 3.06
C VAL A 66 -10.21 18.38 3.64
N ARG A 67 -10.82 17.42 2.96
CA ARG A 67 -12.09 16.79 3.39
C ARG A 67 -11.94 15.46 4.15
N ARG A 68 -10.78 14.79 4.03
CA ARG A 68 -10.58 13.43 4.58
C ARG A 68 -10.45 13.43 6.11
N GLN A 69 -9.84 14.46 6.68
CA GLN A 69 -9.63 14.63 8.11
C GLN A 69 -10.84 15.33 8.72
N SER A 70 -11.52 14.68 9.66
CA SER A 70 -12.68 15.23 10.37
C SER A 70 -12.29 16.29 11.40
N GLU A 71 -11.17 16.09 12.09
CA GLU A 71 -10.71 16.95 13.19
C GLU A 71 -9.84 18.12 12.71
N ASN A 72 -10.01 19.29 13.33
CA ASN A 72 -9.30 20.53 12.95
C ASN A 72 -7.78 20.38 12.99
N TRP A 73 -7.22 19.79 14.07
CA TRP A 73 -5.77 19.63 14.23
C TRP A 73 -5.16 18.73 13.15
N SER A 74 -5.93 17.75 12.66
CA SER A 74 -5.46 16.80 11.65
C SER A 74 -5.40 17.45 10.27
N ARG A 75 -6.37 18.33 9.95
CA ARG A 75 -6.28 19.21 8.77
C ARG A 75 -5.09 20.15 8.86
N GLU A 76 -4.88 20.78 10.02
CA GLU A 76 -3.75 21.69 10.22
C GLU A 76 -2.41 20.97 10.04
N ALA A 77 -2.24 19.78 10.61
CA ALA A 77 -1.04 18.97 10.42
C ALA A 77 -0.80 18.65 8.94
N ALA A 78 -1.83 18.29 8.19
CA ALA A 78 -1.73 18.05 6.74
C ALA A 78 -1.30 19.31 5.98
N THR A 79 -1.87 20.46 6.30
CA THR A 79 -1.46 21.76 5.72
C THR A 79 0.01 22.06 6.01
N LYS A 80 0.48 21.85 7.25
CA LYS A 80 1.89 22.06 7.59
C LYS A 80 2.83 21.17 6.78
N PHE A 81 2.46 19.91 6.52
CA PHE A 81 3.25 19.05 5.63
C PHE A 81 3.23 19.51 4.18
N ALA A 82 2.08 19.95 3.67
CA ALA A 82 1.97 20.48 2.31
C ALA A 82 2.81 21.75 2.08
N GLU A 83 2.95 22.57 3.13
CA GLU A 83 3.81 23.77 3.17
C GLU A 83 5.29 23.47 3.48
N SER A 84 5.68 22.19 3.54
CA SER A 84 7.03 21.74 3.93
C SER A 84 7.47 22.15 5.34
N ASN A 85 6.53 22.56 6.21
CA ASN A 85 6.78 22.84 7.62
C ASN A 85 6.67 21.54 8.46
N ILE A 86 7.65 20.66 8.27
CA ILE A 86 7.67 19.31 8.87
C ILE A 86 7.64 19.36 10.40
N LEU A 87 8.40 20.28 11.01
CA LEU A 87 8.51 20.36 12.47
C LEU A 87 7.17 20.68 13.14
N SER A 88 6.43 21.66 12.61
CA SER A 88 5.10 21.99 13.14
C SER A 88 4.12 20.84 12.92
N GLY A 89 4.15 20.19 11.76
CA GLY A 89 3.32 19.00 11.49
C GLY A 89 3.57 17.87 12.49
N ILE A 90 4.84 17.51 12.72
CA ILE A 90 5.21 16.48 13.71
C ILE A 90 4.82 16.89 15.13
N THR A 91 4.95 18.17 15.48
CA THR A 91 4.55 18.69 16.80
C THR A 91 3.04 18.52 17.02
N LEU A 92 2.21 18.84 16.03
CA LEU A 92 0.76 18.62 16.09
C LEU A 92 0.41 17.14 16.23
N LEU A 93 1.07 16.26 15.47
CA LEU A 93 0.88 14.81 15.62
C LEU A 93 1.25 14.31 17.02
N ARG A 94 2.34 14.84 17.61
CA ARG A 94 2.77 14.48 18.97
C ARG A 94 1.78 14.95 20.02
N GLN A 95 1.30 16.19 19.95
CA GLN A 95 0.31 16.75 20.87
C GLN A 95 -0.99 15.93 20.89
N ASN A 96 -1.36 15.37 19.73
CA ASN A 96 -2.53 14.51 19.56
C ASN A 96 -2.23 13.00 19.73
N LYS A 97 -1.08 12.63 20.31
CA LYS A 97 -0.67 11.25 20.62
C LYS A 97 -0.54 10.32 19.40
N CYS A 98 -0.41 10.88 18.20
CA CYS A 98 -0.21 10.14 16.95
C CYS A 98 1.26 9.80 16.68
N VAL A 99 2.21 10.51 17.32
CA VAL A 99 3.65 10.23 17.24
C VAL A 99 4.18 9.95 18.64
N ARG A 100 4.94 8.87 18.76
CA ARG A 100 5.65 8.48 19.98
C ARG A 100 7.14 8.35 19.67
N PHE A 101 7.97 8.83 20.58
CA PHE A 101 9.42 8.71 20.51
C PHE A 101 9.87 7.82 21.66
N ASP A 102 10.65 6.80 21.33
CA ASP A 102 11.27 5.91 22.29
C ASP A 102 12.79 6.03 22.19
N ASN A 103 13.50 5.68 23.26
CA ASN A 103 14.93 5.94 23.38
C ASN A 103 15.79 5.06 22.47
N THR A 104 15.28 3.89 22.10
CA THR A 104 15.99 2.94 21.23
C THR A 104 15.08 2.40 20.15
N TRP A 105 15.70 1.95 19.07
CA TRP A 105 15.00 1.27 17.99
C TRP A 105 14.30 -0.01 18.47
N GLN A 106 14.96 -0.79 19.34
CA GLN A 106 14.43 -2.02 19.91
C GLN A 106 13.19 -1.76 20.79
N ASP A 107 13.23 -0.70 21.59
CA ASP A 107 12.11 -0.27 22.42
C ASP A 107 10.92 0.18 21.56
N SER A 108 11.19 0.97 20.52
CA SER A 108 10.18 1.41 19.54
C SER A 108 9.48 0.22 18.87
N MET A 109 10.25 -0.77 18.40
CA MET A 109 9.70 -1.97 17.76
C MET A 109 8.86 -2.81 18.71
N SER A 110 9.37 -3.05 19.92
CA SER A 110 8.67 -3.86 20.93
C SER A 110 7.35 -3.20 21.36
N LYS A 111 7.38 -1.87 21.59
CA LYS A 111 6.17 -1.09 21.91
C LYS A 111 5.20 -1.05 20.74
N LEU A 112 5.66 -0.96 19.49
CA LEU A 112 4.80 -1.04 18.31
C LEU A 112 4.05 -2.37 18.29
N ILE A 113 4.75 -3.50 18.41
CA ILE A 113 4.15 -4.84 18.40
C ILE A 113 3.17 -5.00 19.57
N TYR A 114 3.52 -4.49 20.76
CA TYR A 114 2.63 -4.50 21.92
C TYR A 114 1.36 -3.66 21.71
N ASN A 115 1.48 -2.43 21.20
CA ASN A 115 0.30 -1.60 20.92
C ASN A 115 -0.56 -2.23 19.81
N TRP A 116 0.07 -2.86 18.80
CA TRP A 116 -0.62 -3.59 17.75
C TRP A 116 -1.42 -4.78 18.30
N SER A 117 -0.87 -5.50 19.29
CA SER A 117 -1.54 -6.64 19.93
C SER A 117 -2.76 -6.23 20.76
N LEU A 118 -2.67 -5.10 21.47
CA LEU A 118 -3.77 -4.54 22.27
C LEU A 118 -4.86 -3.88 21.43
N SER A 119 -4.58 -3.55 20.18
CA SER A 119 -5.52 -2.88 19.30
C SER A 119 -6.78 -3.74 19.07
N LYS A 120 -7.95 -3.13 19.28
CA LYS A 120 -9.27 -3.77 19.12
C LYS A 120 -9.73 -3.89 17.67
N PHE A 121 -9.04 -3.24 16.74
CA PHE A 121 -9.35 -3.33 15.32
C PHE A 121 -9.23 -4.77 14.82
N LYS A 122 -10.03 -5.12 13.81
CA LYS A 122 -9.90 -6.42 13.15
C LYS A 122 -8.56 -6.49 12.45
N LEU A 123 -8.10 -7.71 12.15
CA LEU A 123 -6.84 -7.93 11.45
C LEU A 123 -6.81 -7.03 10.19
N HIS A 124 -7.72 -7.19 9.22
CA HIS A 124 -7.70 -6.43 7.96
C HIS A 124 -7.75 -4.89 8.08
N GLU A 125 -8.02 -4.32 9.26
CA GLU A 125 -8.03 -2.88 9.51
C GLU A 125 -6.70 -2.34 10.06
N LYS A 126 -5.75 -3.23 10.43
CA LYS A 126 -4.45 -2.86 11.00
C LYS A 126 -3.36 -2.79 9.94
N LEU A 127 -2.56 -1.73 10.01
CA LEU A 127 -1.47 -1.46 9.08
C LEU A 127 -0.21 -1.00 9.80
N VAL A 128 0.93 -1.57 9.42
CA VAL A 128 2.26 -1.17 9.93
C VAL A 128 3.15 -0.96 8.71
N ILE A 129 3.87 0.17 8.66
CA ILE A 129 4.73 0.59 7.56
C ILE A 129 6.14 0.85 8.09
N THR A 130 7.17 0.37 7.42
CA THR A 130 8.55 0.84 7.64
C THR A 130 9.34 0.86 6.34
N VAL A 131 10.46 1.58 6.37
CA VAL A 131 11.27 1.92 5.19
C VAL A 131 12.15 0.75 4.74
N ARG A 132 12.71 -0.03 5.69
CA ARG A 132 13.72 -1.06 5.38
C ARG A 132 13.11 -2.46 5.34
N ASN A 133 13.49 -3.25 4.33
CA ASN A 133 13.10 -4.66 4.23
C ASN A 133 13.57 -5.51 5.43
N LYS A 134 14.73 -5.22 6.02
CA LYS A 134 15.16 -5.96 7.21
C LYS A 134 14.22 -5.73 8.40
N ASP A 135 13.74 -4.50 8.57
CA ASP A 135 12.79 -4.17 9.64
C ASP A 135 11.44 -4.84 9.39
N ALA A 136 11.12 -5.06 8.11
CA ALA A 136 9.97 -5.82 7.68
C ALA A 136 9.91 -7.23 8.18
N ASP A 137 10.97 -7.96 7.88
CA ASP A 137 11.04 -9.38 8.16
C ASP A 137 10.96 -9.60 9.68
N ILE A 138 11.56 -8.69 10.46
CA ILE A 138 11.52 -8.70 11.93
C ILE A 138 10.09 -8.46 12.44
N LEU A 139 9.39 -7.43 11.94
CA LEU A 139 8.02 -7.12 12.35
C LEU A 139 7.05 -8.25 11.98
N ASN A 140 7.13 -8.73 10.74
CA ASN A 140 6.32 -9.85 10.25
C ASN A 140 6.49 -11.09 11.12
N SER A 141 7.75 -11.47 11.39
CA SER A 141 8.05 -12.65 12.21
C SER A 141 7.56 -12.49 13.64
N SER A 142 7.69 -11.30 14.22
CA SER A 142 7.27 -11.02 15.59
C SER A 142 5.75 -11.02 15.74
N ILE A 143 5.02 -10.34 14.84
CA ILE A 143 3.55 -10.32 14.84
C ILE A 143 2.99 -11.71 14.59
N ARG A 144 3.57 -12.47 13.65
CA ARG A 144 3.13 -13.83 13.40
C ARG A 144 3.36 -14.74 14.60
N SER A 145 4.49 -14.62 15.28
CA SER A 145 4.78 -15.40 16.49
C SER A 145 3.77 -15.09 17.60
N LEU A 146 3.41 -13.83 17.77
CA LEU A 146 2.36 -13.40 18.68
C LEU A 146 0.99 -13.99 18.32
N LEU A 147 0.62 -13.99 17.03
CA LEU A 147 -0.64 -14.56 16.55
C LEU A 147 -0.72 -16.10 16.70
N LYS A 148 0.42 -16.79 16.67
CA LYS A 148 0.49 -18.21 17.02
C LYS A 148 0.33 -18.41 18.53
N ALA A 149 1.05 -17.61 19.32
CA ALA A 149 1.04 -17.70 20.78
C ALA A 149 -0.35 -17.42 21.39
N ASN A 150 -1.14 -16.52 20.77
CA ASN A 150 -2.50 -16.22 21.21
C ASN A 150 -3.58 -17.12 20.57
N GLY A 151 -3.18 -18.12 19.77
CA GLY A 151 -4.09 -19.05 19.12
C GLY A 151 -4.90 -18.47 17.96
N THR A 152 -4.59 -17.28 17.46
CA THR A 152 -5.25 -16.76 16.24
C THR A 152 -4.82 -17.54 15.00
N LEU A 153 -3.57 -17.95 14.94
CA LEU A 153 -3.02 -18.81 13.90
C LEU A 153 -2.75 -20.19 14.47
N GLN A 154 -3.39 -21.20 13.89
CA GLN A 154 -3.26 -22.58 14.31
C GLN A 154 -3.19 -23.50 13.10
N GLY A 155 -2.65 -24.71 13.30
CA GLY A 155 -2.56 -25.73 12.27
C GLY A 155 -1.16 -25.88 11.69
N THR A 156 -1.08 -26.55 10.54
CA THR A 156 0.18 -26.96 9.91
C THR A 156 0.82 -25.82 9.14
N GLU A 157 2.12 -25.62 9.34
CA GLU A 157 2.95 -24.74 8.53
C GLU A 157 3.57 -25.49 7.34
N TYR A 158 3.47 -24.87 6.17
CA TYR A 158 4.05 -25.39 4.93
C TYR A 158 5.18 -24.48 4.48
N ARG A 159 6.41 -25.01 4.47
CA ARG A 159 7.56 -24.31 3.90
C ARG A 159 7.46 -24.35 2.37
N CYS A 160 7.35 -23.18 1.76
CA CYS A 160 7.19 -22.99 0.34
C CYS A 160 8.32 -22.11 -0.20
N SER A 161 8.72 -22.34 -1.45
CA SER A 161 9.71 -21.52 -2.14
C SER A 161 8.99 -20.71 -3.19
N ILE A 162 8.87 -19.40 -2.98
CA ILE A 162 8.14 -18.51 -3.86
C ILE A 162 9.09 -17.38 -4.28
N ASP A 163 9.26 -17.20 -5.59
CA ASP A 163 10.21 -16.21 -6.18
C ASP A 163 11.65 -16.34 -5.63
N GLY A 164 12.10 -17.57 -5.37
CA GLY A 164 13.42 -17.86 -4.81
C GLY A 164 13.55 -17.62 -3.30
N LYS A 165 12.51 -17.08 -2.63
CA LYS A 165 12.46 -16.96 -1.16
C LYS A 165 11.79 -18.17 -0.53
N LYS A 166 12.46 -18.75 0.46
CA LYS A 166 11.90 -19.86 1.25
C LYS A 166 11.23 -19.31 2.48
N GLU A 167 9.91 -19.40 2.53
CA GLU A 167 9.13 -18.92 3.66
C GLU A 167 8.03 -19.94 4.04
N SER A 168 7.56 -19.88 5.28
CA SER A 168 6.52 -20.80 5.77
C SER A 168 5.14 -20.16 5.70
N TYR A 169 4.12 -20.88 5.25
CA TYR A 169 2.75 -20.36 5.15
C TYR A 169 1.78 -21.28 5.90
N MET A 170 0.70 -20.73 6.44
CA MET A 170 -0.38 -21.47 7.10
C MET A 170 -1.74 -20.81 6.87
N ALA A 171 -2.81 -21.56 7.13
CA ALA A 171 -4.15 -21.00 7.09
C ALA A 171 -4.32 -19.89 8.15
N GLY A 172 -5.04 -18.83 7.79
CA GLY A 172 -5.17 -17.60 8.56
C GLY A 172 -4.09 -16.55 8.23
N ASP A 173 -3.04 -16.92 7.51
CA ASP A 173 -2.01 -15.97 7.11
C ASP A 173 -2.59 -14.91 6.17
N ARG A 174 -2.35 -13.65 6.51
CA ARG A 174 -2.61 -12.54 5.60
C ARG A 174 -1.51 -12.50 4.52
N ILE A 175 -1.83 -12.11 3.29
CA ILE A 175 -0.89 -11.95 2.18
C ILE A 175 -1.23 -10.71 1.33
N VAL A 176 -0.25 -10.26 0.54
CA VAL A 176 -0.43 -9.23 -0.49
C VAL A 176 0.13 -9.76 -1.81
N PHE A 177 -0.64 -9.61 -2.89
CA PHE A 177 -0.19 -9.99 -4.21
C PHE A 177 0.75 -8.92 -4.77
N GLN A 178 1.93 -9.34 -5.25
CA GLN A 178 2.94 -8.41 -5.79
C GLN A 178 2.90 -8.27 -7.32
N LYS A 179 2.02 -9.02 -7.97
CA LYS A 179 1.83 -9.01 -9.42
C LYS A 179 0.35 -9.14 -9.71
N SER A 180 -0.09 -8.44 -10.75
CA SER A 180 -1.44 -8.62 -11.28
C SER A 180 -1.49 -9.90 -12.10
N ASP A 181 -2.61 -10.61 -12.02
CA ASP A 181 -2.90 -11.76 -12.87
C ASP A 181 -4.33 -11.62 -13.41
N LYS A 182 -4.47 -11.62 -14.74
CA LYS A 182 -5.77 -11.40 -15.39
C LYS A 182 -6.69 -12.61 -15.31
N ASP A 183 -6.12 -13.82 -15.37
CA ASP A 183 -6.90 -15.06 -15.38
C ASP A 183 -7.52 -15.30 -13.99
N LEU A 184 -6.74 -15.02 -12.96
CA LEU A 184 -7.22 -15.03 -11.58
C LEU A 184 -7.94 -13.74 -11.19
N GLN A 185 -7.92 -12.72 -12.04
CA GLN A 185 -8.38 -11.35 -11.78
C GLN A 185 -7.93 -10.87 -10.38
N ILE A 186 -6.62 -10.94 -10.16
CA ILE A 186 -5.90 -10.39 -9.00
C ILE A 186 -5.21 -9.10 -9.45
N GLN A 187 -5.24 -8.09 -8.61
CA GLN A 187 -4.48 -6.85 -8.83
C GLN A 187 -3.20 -6.81 -8.00
N ASN A 188 -2.20 -6.08 -8.50
CA ASN A 188 -1.01 -5.78 -7.69
C ASN A 188 -1.43 -4.98 -6.44
N SER A 189 -0.76 -5.27 -5.33
CA SER A 189 -1.03 -4.67 -4.01
C SER A 189 -2.40 -5.02 -3.42
N GLU A 190 -3.10 -6.03 -3.95
CA GLU A 190 -4.35 -6.53 -3.39
C GLU A 190 -4.09 -7.44 -2.19
N PHE A 191 -4.84 -7.24 -1.09
CA PHE A 191 -4.74 -8.05 0.11
C PHE A 191 -5.68 -9.25 0.10
N ALA A 192 -5.21 -10.36 0.67
CA ALA A 192 -6.01 -11.55 0.89
C ALA A 192 -5.62 -12.29 2.17
N THR A 193 -6.49 -13.16 2.66
CA THR A 193 -6.23 -14.07 3.78
C THR A 193 -6.25 -15.50 3.28
N LEU A 194 -5.20 -16.27 3.56
CA LEU A 194 -5.11 -17.68 3.24
C LEU A 194 -6.15 -18.46 4.04
N THR A 195 -7.08 -19.10 3.35
CA THR A 195 -8.09 -19.98 3.96
C THR A 195 -7.60 -21.43 3.99
N SER A 196 -6.77 -21.83 3.04
CA SER A 196 -6.14 -23.15 2.99
C SER A 196 -4.74 -23.08 2.39
N VAL A 197 -3.82 -23.84 2.97
CA VAL A 197 -2.43 -23.94 2.51
C VAL A 197 -2.03 -25.41 2.42
N SER A 198 -1.36 -25.76 1.33
CA SER A 198 -0.71 -27.05 1.13
C SER A 198 0.63 -26.83 0.39
N LYS A 199 1.41 -27.90 0.17
CA LYS A 199 2.70 -27.79 -0.53
C LYS A 199 2.59 -27.14 -1.92
N ASN A 200 1.54 -27.48 -2.67
CA ASN A 200 1.41 -27.08 -4.08
C ASN A 200 0.22 -26.15 -4.32
N LYS A 201 -0.77 -26.11 -3.43
CA LYS A 201 -2.02 -25.38 -3.67
C LYS A 201 -2.37 -24.49 -2.48
N PHE A 202 -2.72 -23.26 -2.80
CA PHE A 202 -3.14 -22.23 -1.87
C PHE A 202 -4.56 -21.80 -2.25
N ILE A 203 -5.33 -21.43 -1.23
CA ILE A 203 -6.64 -20.80 -1.38
C ILE A 203 -6.61 -19.55 -0.50
N ALA A 204 -6.92 -18.40 -1.09
CA ALA A 204 -6.97 -17.13 -0.41
C ALA A 204 -8.31 -16.45 -0.66
N LYS A 205 -8.80 -15.71 0.34
CA LYS A 205 -9.97 -14.85 0.22
C LYS A 205 -9.53 -13.39 0.25
N THR A 206 -9.79 -12.65 -0.83
CA THR A 206 -9.51 -11.21 -0.92
C THR A 206 -10.45 -10.42 0.00
N ASP A 207 -10.13 -9.16 0.25
CA ASP A 207 -11.00 -8.27 1.05
C ASP A 207 -12.33 -7.95 0.39
N THR A 208 -12.36 -8.01 -0.94
CA THR A 208 -13.60 -7.92 -1.72
C THR A 208 -14.47 -9.16 -1.57
N GLY A 209 -13.97 -10.19 -0.87
CA GLY A 209 -14.68 -11.43 -0.57
C GLY A 209 -14.49 -12.54 -1.61
N LYS A 210 -13.75 -12.27 -2.69
CA LYS A 210 -13.46 -13.23 -3.76
C LYS A 210 -12.50 -14.30 -3.28
N GLU A 211 -12.81 -15.55 -3.59
CA GLU A 211 -11.90 -16.67 -3.35
C GLU A 211 -11.02 -16.90 -4.57
N VAL A 212 -9.72 -17.07 -4.34
CA VAL A 212 -8.73 -17.30 -5.38
C VAL A 212 -7.89 -18.51 -5.01
N SER A 213 -7.80 -19.46 -5.93
CA SER A 213 -6.94 -20.62 -5.79
C SER A 213 -5.79 -20.55 -6.78
N PHE A 214 -4.59 -20.79 -6.28
CA PHE A 214 -3.36 -20.69 -7.06
C PHE A 214 -2.34 -21.73 -6.61
N ASP A 215 -1.44 -22.06 -7.53
CA ASP A 215 -0.33 -22.97 -7.26
C ASP A 215 0.86 -22.20 -6.67
N SER A 216 1.50 -22.75 -5.64
CA SER A 216 2.65 -22.13 -4.97
C SER A 216 3.87 -21.96 -5.89
N VAL A 217 3.97 -22.80 -6.93
CA VAL A 217 5.10 -22.82 -7.87
C VAL A 217 4.88 -21.88 -9.05
N LYS A 218 3.62 -21.59 -9.40
CA LYS A 218 3.27 -20.81 -10.60
C LYS A 218 3.14 -19.31 -10.32
N TYR A 219 3.00 -18.90 -9.06
CA TYR A 219 2.72 -17.52 -8.68
C TYR A 219 3.76 -16.94 -7.71
N ASN A 220 4.21 -15.71 -8.00
CA ASN A 220 5.02 -14.92 -7.06
C ASN A 220 4.11 -14.35 -5.97
N LEU A 221 4.28 -14.88 -4.77
CA LEU A 221 3.65 -14.43 -3.54
C LEU A 221 4.77 -13.96 -2.62
N ASN A 222 4.52 -12.88 -1.91
CA ASN A 222 5.36 -12.47 -0.80
C ASN A 222 4.48 -12.63 0.44
N MET A 223 5.00 -13.22 1.52
CA MET A 223 4.20 -13.39 2.72
C MET A 223 3.84 -12.01 3.28
N GLY A 224 2.57 -11.65 3.19
CA GLY A 224 2.04 -10.36 3.60
C GLY A 224 1.22 -10.50 4.87
N MET A 225 1.76 -11.21 5.86
CA MET A 225 1.11 -11.45 7.15
C MET A 225 1.01 -10.16 7.95
N GLN A 226 0.14 -9.26 7.50
CA GLN A 226 -0.17 -8.03 8.16
C GLN A 226 1.04 -7.25 8.67
N VAL A 227 1.98 -7.01 7.77
CA VAL A 227 2.72 -5.75 7.75
C VAL A 227 2.68 -5.26 6.32
N LEU A 228 2.17 -4.05 6.17
CA LEU A 228 2.25 -3.30 4.93
C LEU A 228 3.71 -2.93 4.73
N PHE A 229 4.47 -3.79 4.06
CA PHE A 229 5.56 -3.25 3.26
C PHE A 229 4.98 -2.73 1.98
N ILE A 230 4.34 -1.57 2.12
CA ILE A 230 4.61 -0.51 1.17
C ILE A 230 6.11 -0.28 1.30
N ARG A 231 6.86 -0.98 0.45
CA ARG A 231 8.20 -0.53 0.12
C ARG A 231 7.96 0.87 -0.42
N LEU A 232 8.65 1.89 0.11
CA LEU A 232 8.53 3.22 -0.51
C LEU A 232 8.85 3.15 -2.02
N ARG A 233 9.66 2.16 -2.44
CA ARG A 233 9.94 1.78 -3.84
C ARG A 233 8.89 0.96 -4.59
N GLU A 234 7.89 0.37 -3.94
CA GLU A 234 6.79 -0.37 -4.61
C GLU A 234 5.47 0.41 -4.62
N LEU A 235 5.43 1.57 -3.95
CA LEU A 235 4.47 2.64 -4.22
C LEU A 235 4.95 3.62 -5.29
N LEU A 236 6.26 3.62 -5.56
CA LEU A 236 6.83 4.22 -6.78
C LEU A 236 6.43 3.32 -7.96
#